data_AF-A0A7C6I7B3-F1
#
_entry.id   AF-A0A7C6I7B3-F1
#
_cell.length_a   1.000
_cell.length_b   1.000
_cell.length_c   1.000
_cell.angle_alpha   90.00
_cell.angle_beta   90.00
_cell.angle_gamma   90.00
#
_symmetry.space_group_name_H-M   'P 1'
#
loop_
_entity.id
_entity.type
_entity.pdbx_description
1 polymer ?
#
loop_
_entity_poly.entity_id
_entity_poly.type
_entity_poly.pdbx_seq_one_letter_code
_entity_poly.pdbx_strand_id
1 'polypeptide(L)'
;ARDIDTEIDTIVAEVDAYISSGELVSAWNTCNSYIPQMKKKANQNLLEAKKSEILAELKPIYATGVSAYNEEDYTLAQEIFSKIVAINPAYDQAQAYLDRTTSKLRALSGSN
;
A
#
# COMPACT_ATOMS: atom_id res chain seq x y z
N ALA A 1 -19.97 7.48 22.59
CA ALA A 1 -19.40 7.25 21.25
C ALA A 1 -17.95 7.70 21.29
N ARG A 2 -17.03 6.90 20.75
CA ARG A 2 -15.62 7.29 20.63
C ARG A 2 -15.52 8.50 19.69
N ASP A 3 -14.87 9.57 20.13
CA ASP A 3 -14.71 10.78 19.31
C ASP A 3 -13.38 10.72 18.57
N ILE A 4 -13.39 10.09 17.40
CA ILE A 4 -12.22 9.88 16.53
C ILE A 4 -11.52 11.20 16.21
N ASP A 5 -12.27 12.32 16.16
CA ASP A 5 -11.71 13.64 15.90
C ASP A 5 -10.79 14.15 17.02
N THR A 6 -10.88 13.60 18.23
CA THR A 6 -9.96 13.91 19.35
C THR A 6 -8.70 13.06 19.34
N GLU A 7 -8.69 11.99 18.56
CA GLU A 7 -7.58 11.03 18.46
C GLU A 7 -6.79 11.20 17.15
N ILE A 8 -7.09 12.26 16.38
CA ILE A 8 -6.46 12.51 15.09
C ILE A 8 -4.93 12.53 15.18
N ASP A 9 -4.35 13.16 16.20
CA ASP A 9 -2.90 13.23 16.37
C ASP A 9 -2.29 11.84 16.59
N THR A 10 -2.96 10.99 17.38
CA THR A 10 -2.56 9.60 17.62
C THR A 10 -2.65 8.77 16.34
N ILE A 11 -3.74 8.91 15.60
CA ILE A 11 -3.97 8.17 14.35
C ILE A 11 -2.93 8.59 13.29
N VAL A 12 -2.65 9.89 13.19
CA VAL A 12 -1.61 10.42 12.28
C VAL A 12 -0.24 9.88 12.66
N ALA A 13 0.11 9.87 13.95
CA ALA A 13 1.39 9.33 14.42
C ALA A 13 1.51 7.81 14.14
N GLU A 14 0.41 7.07 14.26
CA GLU A 14 0.36 5.64 13.92
C GLU A 14 0.56 5.41 12.41
N VAL A 15 -0.10 6.20 11.57
CA VAL A 15 0.09 6.17 10.11
C VAL A 15 1.54 6.50 9.75
N ASP A 16 2.15 7.49 10.39
CA ASP A 16 3.55 7.87 10.17
C ASP A 16 4.53 6.79 10.59
N ALA A 17 4.23 6.06 11.66
CA ALA A 17 5.01 4.90 12.09
C ALA A 17 4.94 3.77 11.05
N TYR A 18 3.76 3.50 10.47
CA TYR A 18 3.61 2.53 9.40
C TYR A 18 4.35 2.93 8.13
N ILE A 19 4.28 4.20 7.73
CA ILE A 19 5.05 4.72 6.58
C ILE A 19 6.54 4.54 6.82
N SER A 20 7.04 4.94 7.99
CA SER A 20 8.46 4.82 8.35
C SER A 20 8.95 3.36 8.42
N SER A 21 8.07 2.43 8.76
CA SER A 21 8.37 1.00 8.83
C SER A 21 8.20 0.28 7.48
N GLY A 22 7.72 0.97 6.45
CA GLY A 22 7.41 0.39 5.13
C GLY A 22 6.11 -0.40 5.07
N GLU A 23 5.30 -0.38 6.13
CA GLU A 23 3.99 -1.04 6.23
C GLU A 23 2.87 -0.20 5.58
N LEU A 24 3.06 0.17 4.31
CA LEU A 24 2.18 1.10 3.59
C LEU A 24 0.73 0.61 3.47
N VAL A 25 0.50 -0.71 3.42
CA VAL A 25 -0.84 -1.28 3.36
C VAL A 25 -1.58 -1.03 4.68
N SER A 26 -0.90 -1.21 5.81
CA SER A 26 -1.44 -0.92 7.14
C SER A 26 -1.76 0.58 7.27
N ALA A 27 -0.83 1.44 6.84
CA ALA A 27 -1.04 2.90 6.80
C ALA A 27 -2.30 3.26 5.98
N TRP A 28 -2.44 2.71 4.77
CA TRP A 28 -3.56 2.98 3.88
C TRP A 28 -4.91 2.52 4.45
N ASN A 29 -4.93 1.32 5.04
CA ASN A 29 -6.12 0.75 5.67
C ASN A 29 -6.57 1.59 6.88
N THR A 30 -5.62 2.03 7.70
CA THR A 30 -5.87 2.96 8.81
C THR A 30 -6.53 4.24 8.31
N CYS A 31 -5.97 4.87 7.28
CA CYS A 31 -6.58 6.06 6.69
C CYS A 31 -8.01 5.79 6.17
N ASN A 32 -8.21 4.74 5.37
CA ASN A 32 -9.53 4.42 4.80
C ASN A 32 -10.57 4.05 5.84
N SER A 33 -10.17 3.46 6.97
CA SER A 33 -11.05 3.13 8.07
C SER A 33 -11.50 4.38 8.83
N TYR A 34 -10.58 5.31 9.11
CA TYR A 34 -10.85 6.44 9.99
C TYR A 34 -11.42 7.69 9.26
N ILE A 35 -11.03 7.97 8.02
CA ILE A 35 -11.56 9.09 7.23
C ILE A 35 -13.10 9.17 7.25
N PRO A 36 -13.85 8.10 6.95
CA PRO A 36 -15.32 8.16 6.95
C PRO A 36 -15.94 8.32 8.35
N GLN A 37 -15.18 8.03 9.42
CA GLN A 37 -15.64 8.15 10.80
C GLN A 37 -15.43 9.57 11.36
N MET A 38 -14.55 10.36 10.74
CA MET A 38 -14.25 11.73 11.16
C MET A 38 -15.38 12.67 10.80
N LYS A 39 -15.77 13.52 11.75
CA LYS A 39 -16.79 14.56 11.55
C LYS A 39 -16.15 15.85 11.04
N LYS A 40 -14.90 16.14 11.42
CA LYS A 40 -14.22 17.35 10.98
C LYS A 40 -13.55 17.12 9.64
N LYS A 41 -13.94 17.93 8.65
CA LYS A 41 -13.29 17.93 7.33
C LYS A 41 -11.78 18.21 7.39
N ALA A 42 -11.34 19.04 8.34
CA ALA A 42 -9.91 19.26 8.56
C ALA A 42 -9.15 17.97 8.93
N ASN A 43 -9.76 17.11 9.74
CA ASN A 43 -9.17 15.83 10.15
C ASN A 43 -9.17 14.83 8.99
N GLN A 44 -10.24 14.82 8.17
CA GLN A 44 -10.27 14.04 6.93
C GLN A 44 -9.12 14.46 6.00
N ASN A 45 -8.95 15.77 5.78
CA ASN A 45 -7.88 16.29 4.93
C ASN A 45 -6.48 15.90 5.43
N LEU A 46 -6.26 15.82 6.75
CA LEU A 46 -4.99 15.36 7.33
C LEU A 46 -4.68 13.92 6.92
N LEU A 47 -5.66 13.01 7.04
CA LEU A 47 -5.47 11.62 6.61
C LEU A 47 -5.43 11.47 5.09
N GLU A 48 -6.15 12.31 4.33
CA GLU A 48 -6.03 12.34 2.88
C GLU A 48 -4.63 12.80 2.43
N ALA A 49 -4.02 13.74 3.14
CA ALA A 49 -2.62 14.13 2.89
C ALA A 49 -1.68 12.94 3.13
N LYS A 50 -1.89 12.17 4.20
CA LYS A 50 -1.12 10.93 4.46
C LYS A 50 -1.33 9.87 3.38
N LYS A 51 -2.55 9.71 2.86
CA LYS A 51 -2.81 8.85 1.70
C LYS A 51 -1.99 9.29 0.48
N SER A 52 -1.89 10.59 0.23
CA SER A 52 -1.05 11.09 -0.86
C SER A 52 0.44 10.80 -0.67
N GLU A 53 0.92 10.83 0.57
CA GLU A 53 2.30 10.45 0.94
C GLU A 53 2.54 8.96 0.66
N ILE A 54 1.64 8.09 1.12
CA ILE A 54 1.66 6.65 0.83
C ILE A 54 1.69 6.38 -0.68
N LEU A 55 0.90 7.11 -1.46
CA LEU A 55 0.86 6.97 -2.93
C LEU A 55 2.19 7.40 -3.58
N ALA A 56 2.90 8.38 -3.02
CA ALA A 56 4.21 8.80 -3.51
C ALA A 56 5.26 7.70 -3.33
N GLU A 57 5.19 6.96 -2.23
CA GLU A 57 6.07 5.83 -1.92
C GLU A 57 5.83 4.61 -2.83
N LEU A 58 4.69 4.51 -3.50
CA LEU A 58 4.42 3.40 -4.43
C LEU A 58 5.35 3.40 -5.65
N LYS A 59 5.82 4.57 -6.10
CA LYS A 59 6.71 4.68 -7.25
C LYS A 59 8.06 3.99 -7.03
N PRO A 60 8.83 4.31 -5.98
CA PRO A 60 10.09 3.61 -5.72
C PRO A 60 9.86 2.12 -5.44
N ILE A 61 8.81 1.76 -4.70
CA ILE A 61 8.46 0.35 -4.44
C ILE A 61 8.15 -0.40 -5.73
N TYR A 62 7.43 0.22 -6.66
CA TYR A 62 7.15 -0.36 -7.97
C TYR A 62 8.45 -0.63 -8.75
N ALA A 63 9.40 0.32 -8.73
CA ALA A 63 10.69 0.12 -9.36
C ALA A 63 11.46 -1.07 -8.73
N THR A 64 11.41 -1.22 -7.41
CA THR A 64 11.97 -2.39 -6.72
C THR A 64 11.30 -3.69 -7.16
N GLY A 65 9.97 -3.71 -7.28
CA GLY A 65 9.22 -4.88 -7.77
C GLY A 65 9.59 -5.26 -9.20
N VAL A 66 9.81 -4.26 -10.08
CA VAL A 66 10.29 -4.50 -11.45
C VAL A 66 11.72 -5.05 -11.44
N SER A 67 12.60 -4.57 -10.56
CA SER A 67 13.94 -5.12 -10.40
C SER A 67 13.89 -6.59 -9.97
N ALA A 68 13.12 -6.90 -8.92
CA ALA A 68 12.93 -8.27 -8.45
C ALA A 68 12.37 -9.19 -9.54
N TYR A 69 11.40 -8.71 -10.33
CA TYR A 69 10.87 -9.45 -11.47
C TYR A 69 11.95 -9.75 -12.53
N ASN A 70 12.82 -8.78 -12.83
CA ASN A 70 13.90 -8.94 -13.80
C ASN A 70 15.02 -9.86 -13.28
N GLU A 71 15.22 -9.91 -11.97
CA GLU A 71 16.13 -10.81 -11.26
C GLU A 71 15.53 -12.22 -11.07
N GLU A 72 14.33 -12.46 -11.61
CA GLU A 72 13.58 -13.71 -11.48
C GLU A 72 13.19 -14.06 -10.03
N ASP A 73 13.32 -13.12 -9.10
CA ASP A 73 12.74 -13.20 -7.76
C ASP A 73 11.24 -12.89 -7.84
N TYR A 74 10.51 -13.83 -8.42
CA TYR A 74 9.08 -13.72 -8.61
C TYR A 74 8.33 -13.72 -7.28
N THR A 75 8.90 -14.27 -6.20
CA THR A 75 8.29 -14.25 -4.87
C THR A 75 8.27 -12.83 -4.32
N LEU A 76 9.42 -12.16 -4.29
CA LEU A 76 9.52 -10.78 -3.85
C LEU A 76 8.73 -9.84 -4.77
N ALA A 77 8.82 -10.03 -6.08
CA ALA A 77 8.04 -9.25 -7.03
C ALA A 77 6.53 -9.38 -6.77
N GLN A 78 6.02 -10.59 -6.51
CA GLN A 78 4.60 -10.80 -6.23
C GLN A 78 4.18 -10.08 -4.95
N GLU A 79 4.98 -10.18 -3.89
CA GLU A 79 4.74 -9.48 -2.63
C GLU A 79 4.67 -7.96 -2.85
N ILE A 80 5.63 -7.39 -3.57
CA ILE A 80 5.69 -5.96 -3.85
C ILE A 80 4.48 -5.49 -4.67
N PHE A 81 4.18 -6.15 -5.79
CA PHE A 81 3.07 -5.72 -6.64
C PHE A 81 1.71 -5.92 -5.97
N SER A 82 1.53 -6.98 -5.18
CA SER A 82 0.29 -7.19 -4.43
C SER A 82 0.04 -6.08 -3.41
N LYS A 83 1.08 -5.59 -2.71
CA LYS A 83 0.98 -4.44 -1.81
C LYS A 83 0.57 -3.17 -2.56
N ILE A 84 1.17 -2.90 -3.72
CA ILE A 84 0.83 -1.72 -4.54
C ILE A 84 -0.63 -1.77 -4.99
N VAL A 85 -1.09 -2.92 -5.50
CA VAL A 85 -2.48 -3.11 -5.95
C VAL A 85 -3.48 -2.99 -4.78
N ALA A 86 -3.13 -3.48 -3.60
CA ALA A 86 -3.97 -3.34 -2.41
C ALA A 86 -4.17 -1.88 -1.99
N ILE A 87 -3.15 -1.03 -2.17
CA ILE A 87 -3.19 0.39 -1.85
C ILE A 87 -3.86 1.18 -2.98
N ASN A 88 -3.41 0.97 -4.22
CA ASN A 88 -3.93 1.63 -5.41
C ASN A 88 -4.33 0.59 -6.47
N PRO A 89 -5.59 0.13 -6.45
CA PRO A 89 -6.12 -0.79 -7.47
C PRO A 89 -6.10 -0.20 -8.89
N ALA A 90 -6.01 1.12 -9.03
CA ALA A 90 -5.91 1.80 -10.33
C ALA A 90 -4.46 1.90 -10.85
N TYR A 91 -3.49 1.28 -10.17
CA TYR A 91 -2.12 1.21 -10.66
C TYR A 91 -1.98 0.10 -11.71
N ASP A 92 -2.48 0.36 -12.93
CA ASP A 92 -2.58 -0.62 -14.03
C ASP A 92 -1.28 -1.39 -14.29
N GLN A 93 -0.15 -0.70 -14.23
CA GLN A 93 1.15 -1.33 -14.44
C GLN A 93 1.48 -2.37 -13.36
N ALA A 94 1.22 -2.07 -12.09
CA ALA A 94 1.48 -2.99 -10.99
C ALA A 94 0.57 -4.23 -11.07
N GLN A 95 -0.69 -4.05 -11.47
CA GLN A 95 -1.61 -5.17 -11.73
C GLN A 95 -1.08 -6.07 -12.85
N ALA A 96 -0.67 -5.49 -13.99
CA ALA A 96 -0.13 -6.25 -15.10
C ALA A 96 1.14 -7.04 -14.73
N TYR A 97 2.01 -6.44 -13.91
CA TYR A 97 3.18 -7.14 -13.39
C TYR A 97 2.81 -8.24 -12.39
N LEU A 98 1.86 -8.00 -11.48
CA LEU A 98 1.36 -9.01 -10.54
C LEU A 98 0.82 -10.25 -11.25
N ASP A 99 0.06 -10.05 -12.33
CA ASP A 99 -0.50 -11.16 -13.14
C ASP A 99 0.60 -11.96 -13.83
N ARG A 100 1.60 -11.28 -14.40
CA ARG A 100 2.78 -11.92 -15.01
C ARG A 100 3.58 -12.72 -14.00
N THR A 101 3.87 -12.13 -12.84
CA THR A 101 4.62 -12.77 -11.75
C THR A 101 3.88 -13.98 -11.21
N THR A 102 2.57 -13.88 -10.99
CA THR A 102 1.73 -14.99 -10.52
C THR A 102 1.72 -16.13 -11.53
N SER A 103 1.67 -15.83 -12.83
CA SER A 103 1.75 -16.83 -13.90
C SER A 103 3.12 -17.53 -13.92
N LYS A 104 4.22 -16.79 -13.72
CA LYS A 104 5.58 -17.34 -13.62
C LYS A 104 5.73 -18.28 -12.43
N LEU A 105 5.32 -17.84 -11.24
CA LEU A 105 5.34 -18.67 -10.03
C LEU A 105 4.55 -19.96 -10.21
N ARG A 106 3.33 -19.87 -10.76
CA ARG A 106 2.49 -21.07 -11.01
C ARG A 106 3.17 -22.06 -11.96
N ALA A 107 3.82 -21.59 -13.02
CA ALA A 107 4.55 -22.44 -13.95
C ALA A 107 5.74 -23.13 -13.28
N LEU A 108 6.47 -22.42 -12.41
CA LEU A 108 7.59 -22.96 -11.65
C LEU A 108 7.13 -24.01 -10.61
N SER A 109 6.03 -23.73 -9.89
CA SER A 109 5.49 -24.65 -8.88
C SER A 109 4.84 -25.91 -9.46
N GLY A 110 4.32 -25.84 -10.69
CA GLY A 110 3.68 -26.98 -11.37
C GLY A 110 4.65 -27.88 -12.15
N SER A 111 5.94 -27.54 -12.19
CA SER A 111 6.98 -28.27 -12.94
C SER A 111 7.79 -29.25 -12.06
N ASN A 112 7.28 -29.61 -10.87
CA ASN A 112 7.98 -30.47 -9.91
C ASN A 112 7.17 -31.73 -9.58
#